data_AF-B6AP80-F1
#
_entry.id   AF-B6AP80-F1
#
_cell.length_a   1.000
_cell.length_b   1.000
_cell.length_c   1.000
_cell.angle_alpha   90.00
_cell.angle_beta   90.00
_cell.angle_gamma   90.00
#
_symmetry.space_group_name_H-M   'P 1'
#
loop_
_entity.id
_entity.type
_entity.pdbx_description
1 polymer ?
#
loop_
_entity_poly.entity_id
_entity_poly.type
_entity_poly.pdbx_seq_one_letter_code
_entity_poly.pdbx_strand_id
1 'polypeptide(L)'
;MEIQENQGALFANEKKNDKQPDFGGKVNVGGKEFHAAGWDNKEKGLKLNLSEKVGEQYRDVGGGHLSVNDKGENDKRPDYRGEIRLNGESINVSVWKKETKEMKPMLSVQTSPNLDRKKEIEHKANHAAQKEVQKGMGL
;
A
#
# COMPACT_ATOMS: atom_id res chain seq x y z
N MET A 1 -8.18 -4.82 -18.06
CA MET A 1 -6.89 -5.28 -17.49
C MET A 1 -7.25 -6.09 -16.26
N GLU A 2 -6.85 -7.35 -16.22
CA GLU A 2 -7.08 -8.19 -15.04
C GLU A 2 -5.97 -7.89 -14.02
N ILE A 3 -6.37 -7.50 -12.81
CA ILE A 3 -5.42 -7.28 -11.72
C ILE A 3 -5.22 -8.62 -11.03
N GLN A 4 -4.02 -9.16 -11.11
CA GLN A 4 -3.67 -10.41 -10.42
C GLN A 4 -3.56 -10.17 -8.90
N GLU A 5 -3.53 -11.27 -8.15
CA GLU A 5 -3.38 -11.20 -6.70
C GLU A 5 -2.12 -10.41 -6.31
N ASN A 6 -2.25 -9.52 -5.32
CA ASN A 6 -1.16 -8.71 -4.79
C ASN A 6 -0.51 -7.77 -5.83
N GLN A 7 -1.23 -7.44 -6.90
CA GLN A 7 -0.79 -6.49 -7.92
C GLN A 7 -1.78 -5.33 -8.05
N GLY A 8 -1.36 -4.27 -8.73
CA GLY A 8 -2.22 -3.15 -9.05
C GLY A 8 -1.69 -2.29 -10.18
N ALA A 9 -2.57 -1.47 -10.71
CA ALA A 9 -2.24 -0.48 -11.72
C ALA A 9 -2.99 0.82 -11.41
N LEU A 10 -2.25 1.92 -11.36
CA LEU A 10 -2.81 3.27 -11.31
C LEU A 10 -2.39 4.02 -12.57
N PHE A 11 -3.31 4.78 -13.13
CA PHE A 11 -3.12 5.56 -14.35
C PHE A 11 -3.15 7.04 -14.01
N ALA A 12 -2.42 7.85 -14.78
CA ALA A 12 -2.42 9.28 -14.60
C ALA A 12 -3.85 9.85 -14.71
N ASN A 13 -4.22 10.69 -13.76
CA ASN A 13 -5.49 11.40 -13.77
C ASN A 13 -5.35 12.75 -14.48
N GLU A 14 -6.43 13.20 -15.11
CA GLU A 14 -6.59 14.58 -15.54
C GLU A 14 -6.96 15.45 -14.33
N LYS A 15 -5.96 16.11 -13.75
CA LYS A 15 -6.16 16.95 -12.57
C LYS A 15 -6.89 18.24 -12.94
N LYS A 16 -7.96 18.52 -12.19
CA LYS A 16 -8.69 19.79 -12.20
C LYS A 16 -8.27 20.71 -11.05
N ASN A 17 -7.59 20.17 -10.03
CA ASN A 17 -7.02 20.91 -8.91
C ASN A 17 -5.91 20.10 -8.21
N ASP A 18 -5.16 20.76 -7.32
CA ASP A 18 -4.01 20.15 -6.61
C ASP A 18 -4.39 19.14 -5.53
N LYS A 19 -5.64 19.13 -5.07
CA LYS A 19 -6.12 18.18 -4.05
C LYS A 19 -6.37 16.79 -4.63
N GLN A 20 -6.56 16.69 -5.95
CA GLN A 20 -6.78 15.42 -6.63
C GLN A 20 -5.49 14.60 -6.72
N PRO A 21 -5.59 13.26 -6.64
CA PRO A 21 -4.43 12.39 -6.82
C PRO A 21 -3.91 12.46 -8.26
N ASP A 22 -2.59 12.39 -8.41
CA ASP A 22 -1.94 12.34 -9.72
C ASP A 22 -2.24 11.02 -10.45
N PHE A 23 -2.43 9.94 -9.70
CA PHE A 23 -2.71 8.61 -10.22
C PHE A 23 -3.92 7.97 -9.54
N GLY A 24 -4.76 7.29 -10.31
CA GLY A 24 -5.92 6.55 -9.82
C GLY A 24 -6.02 5.17 -10.44
N GLY A 25 -6.50 4.19 -9.66
CA GLY A 25 -6.70 2.85 -10.19
C GLY A 25 -7.07 1.84 -9.12
N LYS A 26 -6.63 0.60 -9.32
CA LYS A 26 -7.01 -0.54 -8.49
C LYS A 26 -5.78 -1.32 -8.06
N VAL A 27 -5.82 -1.81 -6.82
CA VAL A 27 -4.81 -2.68 -6.23
C VAL A 27 -5.51 -3.86 -5.58
N ASN A 28 -5.05 -5.07 -5.88
CA ASN A 28 -5.42 -6.27 -5.17
C ASN A 28 -4.46 -6.49 -3.99
N VAL A 29 -4.99 -6.81 -2.82
CA VAL A 29 -4.24 -7.20 -1.63
C VAL A 29 -4.90 -8.45 -1.06
N GLY A 30 -4.17 -9.57 -1.04
CA GLY A 30 -4.65 -10.85 -0.52
C GLY A 30 -5.97 -11.31 -1.16
N GLY A 31 -6.13 -11.12 -2.46
CA GLY A 31 -7.32 -11.53 -3.21
C GLY A 31 -8.47 -10.52 -3.19
N LYS A 32 -8.41 -9.47 -2.38
CA LYS A 32 -9.42 -8.40 -2.33
C LYS A 32 -8.97 -7.17 -3.13
N GLU A 33 -9.87 -6.63 -3.95
CA GLU A 33 -9.60 -5.42 -4.74
C GLU A 33 -9.97 -4.14 -3.97
N PHE A 34 -9.09 -3.13 -4.07
CA PHE A 34 -9.23 -1.82 -3.47
C PHE A 34 -9.05 -0.74 -4.53
N HIS A 35 -9.71 0.39 -4.34
CA HIS A 35 -9.41 1.60 -5.11
C HIS A 35 -8.16 2.24 -4.53
N ALA A 36 -7.27 2.69 -5.40
CA ALA A 36 -6.01 3.30 -5.01
C ALA A 36 -5.85 4.70 -5.60
N ALA A 37 -5.39 5.62 -4.77
CA ALA A 37 -5.08 7.00 -5.13
C ALA A 37 -3.63 7.34 -4.76
N GLY A 38 -2.87 7.83 -5.73
CA GLY A 38 -1.45 8.15 -5.58
C GLY A 38 -1.15 9.63 -5.81
N TRP A 39 -0.42 10.26 -4.89
CA TRP A 39 0.15 11.60 -5.06
C TRP A 39 1.67 11.49 -5.15
N ASP A 40 2.21 11.72 -6.34
CA ASP A 40 3.64 11.62 -6.63
C ASP A 40 4.32 12.96 -6.29
N ASN A 41 5.00 13.00 -5.15
CA ASN A 41 5.74 14.17 -4.70
C ASN A 41 7.22 14.12 -5.15
N LYS A 42 7.52 13.31 -6.18
CA LYS A 42 8.85 13.15 -6.78
C LYS A 42 9.89 12.75 -5.73
N GLU A 43 10.84 13.64 -5.44
CA GLU A 43 11.93 13.42 -4.48
C GLU A 43 11.44 13.16 -3.05
N LYS A 44 10.24 13.66 -2.72
CA LYS A 44 9.63 13.42 -1.41
C LYS A 44 8.94 12.06 -1.32
N GLY A 45 8.86 11.28 -2.40
CA GLY A 45 8.19 9.98 -2.43
C GLY A 45 6.74 10.04 -2.91
N LEU A 46 6.04 8.92 -2.73
CA LEU A 46 4.67 8.69 -3.18
C LEU A 46 3.74 8.49 -1.99
N LYS A 47 2.69 9.30 -1.87
CA LYS A 47 1.59 9.04 -0.92
C LYS A 47 0.57 8.13 -1.60
N LEU A 48 0.28 6.98 -1.00
CA LEU A 48 -0.70 6.02 -1.51
C LEU A 48 -1.85 5.89 -0.50
N ASN A 49 -3.08 6.01 -0.97
CA ASN A 49 -4.31 5.79 -0.20
C ASN A 49 -5.11 4.65 -0.83
N LEU A 50 -5.70 3.79 0.00
CA LEU A 50 -6.58 2.70 -0.39
C LEU A 50 -7.97 2.94 0.17
N SER A 51 -8.97 2.84 -0.70
CA SER A 51 -10.38 3.00 -0.35
C SER A 51 -11.19 1.78 -0.79
N GLU A 52 -12.19 1.43 0.01
CA GLU A 52 -13.21 0.44 -0.34
C GLU A 52 -14.50 1.15 -0.72
N LYS A 53 -15.23 0.58 -1.68
CA LYS A 53 -16.58 1.04 -2.01
C LYS A 53 -17.57 0.46 -1.00
N VAL A 54 -18.32 1.32 -0.32
CA VAL A 54 -19.36 0.96 0.64
C VAL A 54 -20.65 1.65 0.19
N GLY A 55 -21.55 0.88 -0.42
CA GLY A 55 -22.74 1.44 -1.10
C GLY A 55 -22.34 2.32 -2.28
N GLU A 56 -22.79 3.57 -2.29
CA GLU A 56 -22.44 4.57 -3.32
C GLU A 56 -21.20 5.41 -2.97
N GLN A 57 -20.62 5.21 -1.79
CA GLN A 57 -19.50 6.01 -1.29
C GLN A 57 -18.20 5.22 -1.24
N TYR A 58 -17.07 5.93 -1.25
CA TYR A 58 -15.76 5.36 -0.97
C TYR A 58 -15.36 5.71 0.46
N ARG A 59 -14.80 4.72 1.16
CA ARG A 59 -14.25 4.89 2.50
C ARG A 59 -12.77 4.56 2.47
N ASP A 60 -11.96 5.45 3.02
CA ASP A 60 -10.53 5.20 3.22
C ASP A 60 -10.34 4.10 4.27
N VAL A 61 -9.59 3.07 3.90
CA VAL A 61 -9.34 1.88 4.73
C VAL A 61 -7.85 1.66 4.99
N GLY A 62 -7.00 2.40 4.28
CA GLY A 62 -5.57 2.24 4.40
C GLY A 62 -4.79 3.27 3.60
N GLY A 63 -3.49 3.31 3.86
CA GLY A 63 -2.59 4.20 3.17
C GLY A 63 -1.27 4.39 3.90
N GLY A 64 -0.38 5.09 3.23
CA GLY A 64 0.94 5.36 3.76
C GLY A 64 1.81 6.14 2.78
N HIS A 65 3.07 6.29 3.17
CA HIS A 65 4.08 6.98 2.41
C HIS A 65 5.12 5.98 1.92
N LEU A 66 5.39 6.00 0.61
CA LEU A 66 6.41 5.18 -0.03
C LEU A 66 7.60 6.07 -0.38
N SER A 67 8.76 5.74 0.19
CA SER A 67 9.99 6.48 -0.05
C SER A 67 10.55 6.18 -1.44
N VAL A 68 11.26 7.14 -2.01
CA VAL A 68 12.06 6.95 -3.23
C VAL A 68 13.06 5.81 -2.98
N ASN A 69 13.20 4.92 -3.95
CA ASN A 69 14.18 3.85 -3.92
C ASN A 69 15.25 4.11 -4.99
N ASP A 70 16.51 4.03 -4.59
CA ASP A 70 17.62 4.13 -5.54
C ASP A 70 17.70 2.85 -6.38
N LYS A 71 17.41 3.00 -7.68
CA LYS A 71 17.40 1.89 -8.64
C LYS A 71 18.79 1.59 -9.17
N GLY A 72 19.73 2.54 -9.12
CA GLY A 72 20.98 2.46 -9.88
C GLY A 72 20.71 2.03 -11.33
N GLU A 73 21.49 1.07 -11.82
CA GLU A 73 21.34 0.49 -13.17
C GLU A 73 20.40 -0.74 -13.22
N ASN A 74 19.55 -0.93 -12.20
CA ASN A 74 18.68 -2.11 -12.11
C ASN A 74 17.19 -1.75 -12.23
N ASP A 75 16.68 -1.85 -13.46
CA ASP A 75 15.28 -1.59 -13.79
C ASP A 75 14.26 -2.51 -13.10
N LYS A 76 14.71 -3.65 -12.55
CA LYS A 76 13.83 -4.56 -11.80
C LYS A 76 13.53 -4.02 -10.40
N ARG A 77 14.33 -3.10 -9.87
CA ARG A 77 14.05 -2.47 -8.58
C ARG A 77 12.86 -1.51 -8.72
N PRO A 78 12.01 -1.37 -7.69
CA PRO A 78 10.93 -0.40 -7.73
C PRO A 78 11.46 1.04 -7.64
N ASP A 79 10.67 2.00 -8.11
CA ASP A 79 10.92 3.45 -7.98
C ASP A 79 10.52 3.95 -6.58
N TYR A 80 9.45 3.40 -6.01
CA TYR A 80 9.03 3.67 -4.63
C TYR A 80 8.85 2.38 -3.85
N ARG A 81 9.19 2.43 -2.56
CA ARG A 81 8.94 1.31 -1.64
C ARG A 81 8.56 1.81 -0.26
N GLY A 82 7.81 1.00 0.47
CA GLY A 82 7.47 1.31 1.86
C GLY A 82 6.40 0.39 2.40
N GLU A 83 5.93 0.72 3.58
CA GLU A 83 4.82 0.05 4.23
C GLU A 83 3.60 0.96 4.18
N ILE A 84 2.43 0.39 3.92
CA ILE A 84 1.15 1.06 4.17
C ILE A 84 0.37 0.29 5.22
N ARG A 85 -0.50 1.00 5.92
CA ARG A 85 -1.48 0.38 6.82
C ARG A 85 -2.74 0.06 6.05
N LEU A 86 -3.31 -1.12 6.25
CA LEU A 86 -4.59 -1.52 5.68
C LEU A 86 -5.37 -2.30 6.73
N ASN A 87 -6.53 -1.78 7.15
CA ASN A 87 -7.37 -2.42 8.18
C ASN A 87 -6.62 -2.81 9.47
N GLY A 88 -5.63 -2.01 9.88
CA GLY A 88 -4.79 -2.27 11.06
C GLY A 88 -3.53 -3.10 10.79
N GLU A 89 -3.48 -3.81 9.66
CA GLU A 89 -2.32 -4.60 9.24
C GLU A 89 -1.31 -3.76 8.46
N SER A 90 -0.06 -4.21 8.49
CA SER A 90 1.06 -3.63 7.74
C SER A 90 1.32 -4.45 6.49
N ILE A 91 1.30 -3.80 5.32
CA ILE A 91 1.62 -4.42 4.04
C ILE A 91 2.79 -3.70 3.38
N ASN A 92 3.72 -4.48 2.83
CA ASN A 92 4.82 -3.96 2.04
C ASN A 92 4.30 -3.63 0.64
N VAL A 93 4.71 -2.48 0.11
CA VAL A 93 4.33 -1.99 -1.21
C VAL A 93 5.57 -1.59 -1.99
N SER A 94 5.63 -2.05 -3.24
CA SER A 94 6.62 -1.67 -4.23
C SER A 94 5.90 -1.07 -5.44
N VAL A 95 6.43 0.03 -5.97
CA VAL A 95 5.82 0.73 -7.10
C VAL A 95 6.86 1.01 -8.17
N TRP A 96 6.53 0.69 -9.41
CA TRP A 96 7.31 1.04 -10.59
C TRP A 96 6.59 2.10 -11.40
N LYS A 97 7.33 3.13 -11.82
CA LYS A 97 6.89 4.06 -12.86
C LYS A 97 7.04 3.37 -14.21
N LYS A 98 5.98 3.37 -14.99
CA LYS A 98 5.92 2.78 -16.33
C LYS A 98 5.16 3.70 -17.27
N GLU A 99 5.21 3.37 -18.55
CA GLU A 99 4.39 3.99 -19.58
C GLU A 99 3.44 2.94 -20.17
N THR A 100 2.23 3.36 -20.53
CA THR A 100 1.30 2.53 -21.29
C THR A 100 1.77 2.43 -22.74
N LYS A 101 1.12 1.56 -23.53
CA LYS A 101 1.34 1.48 -24.98
C LYS A 101 1.07 2.80 -25.71
N GLU A 102 0.25 3.68 -25.11
CA GLU A 102 -0.06 5.02 -25.62
C GLU A 102 0.90 6.09 -25.06
N MET A 103 2.03 5.69 -24.46
CA MET A 103 3.01 6.60 -23.83
C MET A 103 2.42 7.46 -22.70
N LYS A 104 1.38 6.96 -22.01
CA LYS A 104 0.81 7.64 -20.83
C LYS A 104 1.46 7.12 -19.55
N PRO A 105 1.75 7.98 -18.56
CA PRO A 105 2.31 7.53 -17.29
C PRO A 105 1.38 6.59 -16.53
N MET A 106 1.97 5.56 -15.92
CA MET A 106 1.31 4.50 -15.17
C MET A 106 2.17 4.10 -13.97
N LEU A 107 1.53 3.79 -12.85
CA LEU A 107 2.18 3.15 -11.71
C LEU A 107 1.77 1.68 -11.65
N SER A 108 2.75 0.80 -11.68
CA SER A 108 2.57 -0.64 -11.43
C SER A 108 2.85 -0.89 -9.96
N VAL A 109 1.89 -1.47 -9.25
CA VAL A 109 1.96 -1.69 -7.81
C VAL A 109 2.07 -3.18 -7.54
N GLN A 110 2.91 -3.54 -6.58
CA GLN A 110 2.96 -4.89 -6.01
C GLN A 110 2.88 -4.79 -4.49
N THR A 111 2.10 -5.68 -3.90
CA THR A 111 1.92 -5.77 -2.45
C THR A 111 2.43 -7.10 -1.93
N SER A 112 2.76 -7.16 -0.65
CA SER A 112 3.02 -8.41 0.06
C SER A 112 2.77 -8.24 1.56
N PRO A 113 2.43 -9.32 2.29
CA PRO A 113 2.35 -9.26 3.74
C PRO A 113 3.68 -8.83 4.36
N ASN A 114 3.65 -8.00 5.41
CA ASN A 114 4.83 -7.76 6.23
C ASN A 114 4.96 -8.87 7.30
N LEU A 115 5.60 -9.98 6.95
CA LEU A 115 5.72 -11.16 7.81
C LEU A 115 6.53 -10.89 9.09
N ASP A 116 7.56 -10.06 9.03
CA ASP A 116 8.39 -9.75 10.20
C ASP A 116 7.61 -8.92 11.23
N ARG A 117 6.87 -7.91 10.75
CA ARG A 117 5.96 -7.12 11.60
C ARG A 117 4.83 -7.98 12.17
N LYS A 118 4.28 -8.90 11.39
CA LYS A 118 3.25 -9.84 11.87
C LYS A 118 3.76 -10.69 13.04
N LYS A 119 4.96 -11.27 12.90
CA LYS A 119 5.62 -12.03 13.98
C LYS A 119 5.88 -11.17 15.23
N GLU A 120 6.31 -9.92 15.05
CA GLU A 120 6.53 -8.98 16.16
C GLU A 120 5.23 -8.71 16.94
N ILE A 121 4.11 -8.49 16.23
CA ILE A 121 2.79 -8.24 16.84
C ILE A 121 2.31 -9.50 17.59
N GLU A 122 2.40 -10.68 16.97
CA GLU A 122 2.02 -11.95 17.59
C GLU A 122 2.85 -12.24 18.85
N HIS A 123 4.17 -12.01 18.81
CA HIS A 123 5.03 -12.19 19.97
C HIS A 123 4.67 -11.24 21.12
N LYS A 124 4.41 -9.96 20.82
CA LYS A 124 3.98 -8.98 21.82
C LYS A 124 2.63 -9.30 22.43
N ALA A 125 1.67 -9.74 21.62
CA ALA A 125 0.34 -10.15 22.08
C ALA A 125 0.42 -11.35 23.02
N ASN A 126 1.22 -12.38 22.66
CA ASN A 126 1.45 -13.54 23.51
C ASN A 126 2.10 -13.16 24.85
N HIS A 127 3.11 -12.29 24.82
CA HIS A 127 3.77 -11.82 26.04
C HIS A 127 2.82 -11.03 26.96
N ALA A 128 1.95 -10.19 26.39
CA ALA A 128 0.94 -9.47 27.15
C ALA A 128 -0.09 -10.42 27.78
N ALA A 129 -0.60 -11.38 27.02
CA ALA A 129 -1.55 -12.38 27.53
C ALA A 129 -0.96 -13.23 28.67
N GLN A 130 0.30 -13.64 28.55
CA GLN A 130 1.01 -14.37 29.62
C GLN A 130 1.14 -13.55 30.92
N LYS A 131 1.41 -12.25 30.81
CA LYS A 131 1.49 -11.34 31.97
C LYS A 131 0.14 -11.19 32.68
N GLU A 132 -0.96 -11.09 31.93
CA GLU A 132 -2.30 -10.99 32.50
C GLU A 132 -2.71 -12.28 33.21
N VAL A 133 -2.38 -13.46 32.66
CA VAL A 133 -2.62 -14.76 33.33
C VAL A 133 -1.82 -14.86 34.63
N GLN A 134 -0.53 -14.48 34.62
CA GLN A 134 0.30 -14.51 35.83
C GLN A 134 -0.22 -13.55 36.91
N LYS A 135 -0.75 -12.39 36.53
CA LYS A 135 -1.34 -11.42 37.46
C LYS A 135 -2.66 -11.89 38.06
N GLY A 136 -3.47 -12.65 37.30
CA GLY A 136 -4.74 -13.22 37.76
C GLY A 136 -4.60 -14.48 38.63
N MET A 137 -3.47 -15.19 38.56
CA MET A 137 -3.18 -16.37 39.38
C MET A 137 -2.48 -16.04 40.70
N GLY A 138 -2.14 -14.76 40.93
CA GLY A 138 -1.64 -14.26 42.20
C GLY A 138 -2.76 -13.71 43.08
N LEU A 139 -3.61 -14.60 43.60
CA LEU A 139 -4.51 -14.40 44.74
C LEU A 139 -4.39 -15.59 45.68
#